data_AF-A0A836HJU1-F1
#
_entry.id   AF-A0A836HJU1-F1
#
_cell.length_a   1.000
_cell.length_b   1.000
_cell.length_c   1.000
_cell.angle_alpha   90.00
_cell.angle_beta   90.00
_cell.angle_gamma   90.00
#
_symmetry.space_group_name_H-M   'P 1'
#
loop_
_entity.id
_entity.type
_entity.pdbx_description
1 polymer ?
#
loop_
_entity_poly.entity_id
_entity_poly.type
_entity_poly.pdbx_seq_one_letter_code
_entity_poly.pdbx_strand_id
1 'polypeptide(L)'
;MPKLSSKMCPKHRDSVERRLSVGAGTQQSLRRLRHKLFRLFSSEMDAMRFARFLCSTLLLALILALMTASEILWSLEVPYCRYVTNPIGSASLTALGWREPLPQRSAGKRRHASTELENRVNEYLAKHNGTEGRPLLPARIHFIVVTNQTDWSFCMISASCALAGVRLSVLGVDTPYSHVWRFEKYLDYLDREGLRDEDIVVTLDTDVAWTGSDVLYFLQKFARYSPASEAALDLAAVRAWEDYGEEVGSAYMATLRTTPERPSRPLLQLPPVIFNADDDCYFYQPVKGLFQCFTSDYVMTHLVAAARNGASFFSAEDAARASSEDWNYFKKIYDSTLAGRRAHRLLNTPLAAATFLRTPDDPFFYEGAFTVGRNPAHYLNAGMHISRAWALRELAVGVLRFAKEQQPRDTREWFCDQSIIGMLRYNLRMFEINEGLLFGTGHRKDGGLFRDPFGLPVGLISVDQLTQFMFTSHLRHRKGLGGLTPYYTRHRDDVTLTDLDSHLIATRSGAFVAPPLWEREVQPRCLDVPLPDGSVSARCSAVPRQLTHPSFIHFAAGRKRRLYREYREWFAWYFAARHSIKARLSSMQVLSNLELELWRTSTVQHIPFFAVCSSPFHGG
;
A
#
# COMPACT_ATOMS: atom_id res chain seq x y z
N MET A 1 71.59 16.68 35.02
CA MET A 1 72.82 15.87 34.85
C MET A 1 72.43 14.40 34.99
N PRO A 2 72.94 13.44 34.19
CA PRO A 2 73.76 13.50 32.95
C PRO A 2 72.97 12.95 31.72
N LYS A 3 73.38 13.00 30.44
CA LYS A 3 74.36 13.76 29.62
C LYS A 3 74.04 13.49 28.12
N LEU A 4 74.00 14.57 27.30
CA LEU A 4 74.52 14.80 25.92
C LEU A 4 74.32 13.76 24.79
N SER A 5 73.90 14.13 23.56
CA SER A 5 74.64 14.93 22.53
C SER A 5 73.66 15.39 21.40
N SER A 6 73.54 16.66 20.99
CA SER A 6 74.37 17.49 20.06
C SER A 6 74.46 16.91 18.62
N LYS A 7 74.25 17.60 17.47
CA LYS A 7 74.38 19.02 17.04
C LYS A 7 73.71 19.25 15.65
N MET A 8 73.39 20.52 15.34
CA MET A 8 72.91 21.07 14.05
C MET A 8 74.03 21.54 13.09
N CYS A 9 73.73 21.50 11.76
CA CYS A 9 74.05 22.45 10.64
C CYS A 9 75.51 22.67 10.14
N PRO A 10 75.77 23.28 8.95
CA PRO A 10 75.00 23.50 7.67
C PRO A 10 75.87 23.39 6.36
N LYS A 11 75.32 23.87 5.21
CA LYS A 11 75.96 24.33 3.92
C LYS A 11 76.33 23.25 2.89
N HIS A 12 76.35 23.46 1.56
CA HIS A 12 75.88 24.45 0.58
C HIS A 12 76.03 23.76 -0.80
N ARG A 13 75.32 24.25 -1.84
CA ARG A 13 75.77 24.37 -3.25
C ARG A 13 76.76 23.31 -3.78
N ASP A 14 76.29 22.45 -4.69
CA ASP A 14 76.90 22.23 -6.02
C ASP A 14 76.03 21.26 -6.83
N SER A 15 74.90 21.78 -7.27
CA SER A 15 74.10 21.24 -8.36
C SER A 15 74.36 22.13 -9.57
N VAL A 16 75.05 21.62 -10.60
CA VAL A 16 74.84 21.96 -12.03
C VAL A 16 75.72 21.14 -13.01
N GLU A 17 76.83 20.51 -12.61
CA GLU A 17 77.73 19.85 -13.59
C GLU A 17 77.75 18.31 -13.66
N ARG A 18 76.68 17.62 -13.22
CA ARG A 18 76.57 16.14 -13.35
C ARG A 18 75.33 15.66 -14.12
N ARG A 19 74.84 16.44 -15.08
CA ARG A 19 73.70 16.11 -15.96
C ARG A 19 74.04 15.88 -17.44
N LEU A 20 75.30 15.61 -17.79
CA LEU A 20 75.70 15.33 -19.18
C LEU A 20 76.38 13.97 -19.42
N SER A 21 76.26 13.00 -18.52
CA SER A 21 76.77 11.62 -18.75
C SER A 21 75.74 10.49 -18.57
N VAL A 22 74.47 10.80 -18.28
CA VAL A 22 73.40 9.78 -18.13
C VAL A 22 72.72 9.42 -19.46
N GLY A 23 72.99 10.15 -20.55
CA GLY A 23 72.35 9.94 -21.87
C GLY A 23 72.87 8.76 -22.70
N ALA A 24 74.08 8.25 -22.43
CA ALA A 24 74.65 7.16 -23.23
C ALA A 24 74.24 5.75 -22.73
N GLY A 25 74.04 5.59 -21.41
CA GLY A 25 73.66 4.30 -20.80
C GLY A 25 72.21 3.90 -21.06
N THR A 26 71.29 4.85 -21.13
CA THR A 26 69.85 4.60 -21.37
C THR A 26 69.56 4.20 -22.81
N GLN A 27 70.26 4.78 -23.79
CA GLN A 27 70.11 4.39 -25.21
C GLN A 27 70.62 2.96 -25.48
N GLN A 28 71.70 2.54 -24.81
CA GLN A 28 72.26 1.20 -25.00
C GLN A 28 71.37 0.12 -24.35
N SER A 29 70.76 0.41 -23.19
CA SER A 29 69.78 -0.47 -22.54
C SER A 29 68.48 -0.60 -23.36
N LEU A 30 67.98 0.50 -23.94
CA LEU A 30 66.81 0.47 -24.83
C LEU A 30 67.08 -0.31 -26.13
N ARG A 31 68.28 -0.19 -26.71
CA ARG A 31 68.68 -1.00 -27.88
C ARG A 31 68.76 -2.49 -27.55
N ARG A 32 69.30 -2.87 -26.39
CA ARG A 32 69.33 -4.29 -25.95
C ARG A 32 67.93 -4.85 -25.69
N LEU A 33 67.03 -4.05 -25.11
CA LEU A 33 65.65 -4.45 -24.89
C LEU A 33 64.90 -4.64 -26.21
N ARG A 34 65.08 -3.72 -27.17
CA ARG A 34 64.48 -3.79 -28.51
C ARG A 34 64.98 -5.01 -29.29
N HIS A 35 66.26 -5.36 -29.16
CA HIS A 35 66.84 -6.55 -29.81
C HIS A 35 66.35 -7.87 -29.17
N LYS A 36 66.12 -7.90 -27.86
CA LYS A 36 65.52 -9.08 -27.19
C LYS A 36 64.05 -9.26 -27.54
N LEU A 37 63.28 -8.16 -27.63
CA LEU A 37 61.90 -8.19 -28.09
C LEU A 37 61.79 -8.68 -29.55
N PHE A 38 62.70 -8.26 -30.43
CA PHE A 38 62.74 -8.74 -31.82
C PHE A 38 63.06 -10.23 -31.98
N ARG A 39 63.72 -10.87 -31.00
CA ARG A 39 63.93 -12.33 -31.02
C ARG A 39 62.70 -13.12 -30.58
N LEU A 40 61.77 -12.50 -29.87
CA LEU A 40 60.54 -13.12 -29.37
C LEU A 40 59.37 -12.98 -30.35
N PHE A 41 59.44 -12.03 -31.28
CA PHE A 41 58.39 -11.76 -32.26
C PHE A 41 58.95 -11.86 -33.68
N SER A 42 58.32 -12.68 -34.51
CA SER A 42 58.76 -12.97 -35.89
C SER A 42 58.71 -11.76 -36.82
N SER A 43 58.02 -10.69 -36.44
CA SER A 43 57.94 -9.44 -37.19
C SER A 43 57.74 -8.22 -36.26
N GLU A 44 58.11 -7.04 -36.77
CA GLU A 44 57.90 -5.75 -36.08
C GLU A 44 56.40 -5.47 -35.86
N MET A 45 55.55 -6.01 -36.74
CA MET A 45 54.10 -5.92 -36.65
C MET A 45 53.54 -6.76 -35.50
N ASP A 46 54.12 -7.93 -35.22
CA ASP A 46 53.73 -8.78 -34.09
C ASP A 46 54.14 -8.16 -32.76
N ALA A 47 55.30 -7.51 -32.70
CA ALA A 47 55.73 -6.75 -31.53
C ALA A 47 54.76 -5.58 -31.24
N MET A 48 54.28 -4.86 -32.27
CA MET A 48 53.28 -3.81 -32.10
C MET A 48 51.91 -4.35 -31.67
N ARG A 49 51.47 -5.49 -32.22
CA ARG A 49 50.22 -6.14 -31.81
C ARG A 49 50.28 -6.59 -30.35
N PHE A 50 51.39 -7.18 -29.94
CA PHE A 50 51.62 -7.58 -28.55
C PHE A 50 51.67 -6.37 -27.61
N ALA A 51 52.33 -5.28 -28.00
CA ALA A 51 52.35 -4.05 -27.20
C ALA A 51 50.96 -3.43 -27.04
N ARG A 52 50.14 -3.41 -28.11
CA ARG A 52 48.75 -2.96 -28.05
C ARG A 52 47.88 -3.87 -27.19
N PHE A 53 48.06 -5.18 -27.31
CA PHE A 53 47.40 -6.16 -26.44
C PHE A 53 47.77 -5.87 -24.98
N LEU A 54 49.05 -5.82 -24.63
CA LEU A 54 49.53 -5.57 -23.27
C LEU A 54 49.02 -4.24 -22.70
N CYS A 55 49.03 -3.15 -23.49
CA CYS A 55 48.46 -1.87 -23.07
C CYS A 55 46.96 -1.96 -22.83
N SER A 56 46.21 -2.68 -23.68
CA SER A 56 44.77 -2.85 -23.51
C SER A 56 44.46 -3.69 -22.27
N THR A 57 45.22 -4.76 -22.02
CA THR A 57 45.06 -5.60 -20.83
C THR A 57 45.43 -4.86 -19.55
N LEU A 58 46.50 -4.04 -19.57
CA LEU A 58 46.90 -3.20 -18.44
C LEU A 58 45.90 -2.07 -18.18
N LEU A 59 45.36 -1.45 -19.23
CA LEU A 59 44.31 -0.43 -19.11
C LEU A 59 43.03 -1.05 -18.53
N LEU A 60 42.62 -2.23 -19.00
CA LEU A 60 41.47 -2.96 -18.47
C LEU A 60 41.70 -3.36 -17.01
N ALA A 61 42.89 -3.87 -16.67
CA ALA A 61 43.26 -4.21 -15.29
C ALA A 61 43.27 -2.97 -14.39
N LEU A 62 43.73 -1.81 -14.89
CA LEU A 62 43.71 -0.54 -14.16
C LEU A 62 42.27 -0.04 -13.96
N ILE A 63 41.41 -0.12 -14.98
CA ILE A 63 39.99 0.22 -14.86
C ILE A 63 39.31 -0.70 -13.84
N LEU A 64 39.53 -2.01 -13.93
CA LEU A 64 39.00 -2.98 -12.96
C LEU A 64 39.55 -2.74 -11.54
N ALA A 65 40.83 -2.39 -11.40
CA ALA A 65 41.44 -2.04 -10.12
C ALA A 65 40.89 -0.71 -9.57
N LEU A 66 40.61 0.28 -10.41
CA LEU A 66 39.99 1.55 -10.00
C LEU A 66 38.50 1.36 -9.66
N MET A 67 37.77 0.51 -10.38
CA MET A 67 36.39 0.17 -10.07
C MET A 67 36.32 -0.60 -8.75
N THR A 68 37.16 -1.62 -8.56
CA THR A 68 37.22 -2.35 -7.28
C THR A 68 37.77 -1.49 -6.14
N ALA A 69 38.76 -0.62 -6.37
CA ALA A 69 39.22 0.35 -5.38
C ALA A 69 38.16 1.40 -5.04
N SER A 70 37.30 1.81 -5.99
CA SER A 70 36.17 2.70 -5.72
C SER A 70 35.07 2.01 -4.92
N GLU A 71 34.79 0.73 -5.17
CA GLU A 71 33.91 -0.09 -4.33
C GLU A 71 34.51 -0.35 -2.94
N ILE A 72 35.84 -0.52 -2.85
CA ILE A 72 36.57 -0.73 -1.59
C ILE A 72 36.66 0.57 -0.78
N LEU A 73 36.95 1.73 -1.38
CA LEU A 73 36.92 3.02 -0.68
C LEU A 73 35.49 3.40 -0.24
N TRP A 74 34.46 3.09 -1.04
CA TRP A 74 33.06 3.30 -0.64
C TRP A 74 32.57 2.31 0.43
N SER A 75 33.18 1.13 0.55
CA SER A 75 32.87 0.16 1.60
C SER A 75 33.69 0.36 2.89
N LEU A 76 34.79 1.11 2.84
CA LEU A 76 35.66 1.39 3.99
C LEU A 76 35.31 2.68 4.76
N GLU A 77 34.55 3.61 4.19
CA GLU A 77 34.12 4.85 4.88
C GLU A 77 32.67 4.88 5.38
N VAL A 78 31.90 3.80 5.21
CA VAL A 78 30.55 3.73 5.77
C VAL A 78 30.48 2.59 6.79
N PRO A 79 30.27 2.86 8.09
CA PRO A 79 30.11 1.80 9.06
C PRO A 79 28.96 0.89 8.60
N TYR A 80 29.27 -0.40 8.45
CA TYR A 80 28.35 -1.46 8.07
C TYR A 80 26.93 -1.20 8.61
N CYS A 81 25.98 -1.01 7.69
CA CYS A 81 24.57 -0.75 7.99
C CYS A 81 23.94 -1.94 8.71
N ARG A 82 24.10 -2.00 10.03
CA ARG A 82 23.04 -2.57 10.88
C ARG A 82 21.87 -1.62 10.73
N TYR A 83 20.82 -2.02 10.00
CA TYR A 83 19.48 -1.49 10.29
C TYR A 83 19.39 -1.47 11.81
N VAL A 84 19.06 -0.32 12.38
CA VAL A 84 18.91 -0.17 13.83
C VAL A 84 17.86 -1.20 14.27
N THR A 85 18.34 -2.36 14.73
CA THR A 85 17.48 -3.48 15.15
C THR A 85 16.91 -3.22 16.52
N ASN A 86 17.52 -2.27 17.24
CA ASN A 86 17.14 -1.87 18.57
C ASN A 86 16.42 -0.53 18.42
N PRO A 87 15.10 -0.46 18.64
CA PRO A 87 14.36 0.79 18.51
C PRO A 87 15.10 1.92 19.25
N ILE A 88 15.21 3.08 18.62
CA ILE A 88 15.74 4.26 19.30
C ILE A 88 14.73 4.60 20.38
N GLY A 89 15.14 4.52 21.65
CA GLY A 89 14.25 4.82 22.76
C GLY A 89 13.70 6.24 22.66
N SER A 90 12.46 6.45 23.11
CA SER A 90 11.79 7.75 23.07
C SER A 90 12.64 8.87 23.70
N ALA A 91 13.36 8.60 24.79
CA ALA A 91 14.28 9.55 25.42
C ALA A 91 15.43 10.00 24.49
N SER A 92 16.03 9.08 23.73
CA SER A 92 17.07 9.42 22.76
C SER A 92 16.51 10.16 21.55
N LEU A 93 15.33 9.77 21.06
CA LEU A 93 14.63 10.51 20.00
C LEU A 93 14.30 11.95 20.42
N THR A 94 14.00 12.15 21.70
CA THR A 94 13.69 13.47 22.27
C THR A 94 14.86 14.45 22.14
N ALA A 95 16.11 13.96 22.10
CA ALA A 95 17.30 14.79 21.97
C ALA A 95 17.64 15.19 20.52
N LEU A 96 16.91 14.67 19.52
CA LEU A 96 17.22 14.88 18.10
C LEU A 96 16.32 15.93 17.45
N GLY A 97 16.84 16.68 16.49
CA GLY A 97 16.05 17.61 15.67
C GLY A 97 15.49 18.81 16.44
N TRP A 98 14.44 19.42 15.89
CA TRP A 98 13.78 20.61 16.46
C TRP A 98 12.28 20.35 16.65
N ARG A 99 11.61 21.20 17.44
CA ARG A 99 10.19 21.04 17.77
C ARG A 99 9.42 22.32 17.56
N GLU A 100 8.16 22.15 17.21
CA GLU A 100 7.16 23.20 17.18
C GLU A 100 5.88 22.76 17.89
N PRO A 101 5.04 23.71 18.33
CA PRO A 101 3.73 23.39 18.86
C PRO A 101 2.91 22.56 17.88
N LEU A 102 2.02 21.71 18.40
CA LEU A 102 1.04 21.04 17.55
C LEU A 102 0.22 22.07 16.75
N PRO A 103 -0.11 21.76 15.49
CA PRO A 103 -1.00 22.58 14.67
C PRO A 103 -2.29 22.92 15.41
N GLN A 104 -2.70 24.18 15.26
CA GLN A 104 -4.01 24.64 15.67
C GLN A 104 -4.89 24.74 14.42
N ARG A 105 -6.17 24.36 14.57
CA ARG A 105 -7.18 24.28 13.51
C ARG A 105 -7.30 25.52 12.60
N SER A 106 -6.78 26.68 13.04
CA SER A 106 -6.85 27.98 12.36
C SER A 106 -5.51 28.49 11.79
N ALA A 107 -4.40 27.78 11.96
CA ALA A 107 -3.11 28.21 11.42
C ALA A 107 -3.04 27.92 9.91
N GLY A 108 -2.77 28.97 9.11
CA GLY A 108 -2.82 28.94 7.64
C GLY A 108 -1.90 27.92 6.95
N LYS A 109 -1.98 27.91 5.61
CA LYS A 109 -1.33 26.95 4.67
C LYS A 109 0.09 26.56 5.09
N ARG A 110 0.24 25.38 5.71
CA ARG A 110 1.52 24.67 5.79
C ARG A 110 1.94 24.27 4.37
N ARG A 111 3.24 24.33 4.07
CA ARG A 111 3.77 23.74 2.83
C ARG A 111 3.74 22.22 2.97
N HIS A 112 2.79 21.57 2.32
CA HIS A 112 2.65 20.12 2.34
C HIS A 112 3.60 19.49 1.30
N ALA A 113 4.44 18.52 1.68
CA ALA A 113 5.31 17.87 0.69
C ALA A 113 4.50 17.07 -0.36
N SER A 114 3.24 16.73 -0.05
CA SER A 114 2.27 16.12 -0.97
C SER A 114 1.67 17.11 -1.99
N THR A 115 2.09 18.39 -2.01
CA THR A 115 1.46 19.44 -2.86
C THR A 115 1.42 19.05 -4.34
N GLU A 116 2.45 18.38 -4.87
CA GLU A 116 2.44 17.97 -6.28
C GLU A 116 1.39 16.89 -6.57
N LEU A 117 1.32 15.87 -5.70
CA LEU A 117 0.31 14.82 -5.79
C LEU A 117 -1.11 15.40 -5.66
N GLU A 118 -1.31 16.29 -4.69
CA GLU A 118 -2.57 17.00 -4.47
C GLU A 118 -2.96 17.85 -5.70
N ASN A 119 -2.02 18.60 -6.27
CA ASN A 119 -2.28 19.41 -7.47
C ASN A 119 -2.72 18.52 -8.64
N ARG A 120 -2.06 17.39 -8.88
CA ARG A 120 -2.42 16.45 -9.97
C ARG A 120 -3.78 15.80 -9.75
N VAL A 121 -4.15 15.50 -8.51
CA VAL A 121 -5.51 15.02 -8.18
C VAL A 121 -6.53 16.13 -8.41
N ASN A 122 -6.26 17.34 -7.93
CA ASN A 122 -7.19 18.47 -8.02
C ASN A 122 -7.36 18.98 -9.46
N GLU A 123 -6.32 18.93 -10.30
CA GLU A 123 -6.42 19.16 -11.75
C GLU A 123 -7.34 18.12 -12.42
N TYR A 124 -7.22 16.85 -12.03
CA TYR A 124 -8.12 15.80 -12.52
C TYR A 124 -9.57 16.03 -12.08
N LEU A 125 -9.80 16.39 -10.83
CA LEU A 125 -11.14 16.71 -10.33
C LEU A 125 -11.73 17.92 -11.04
N ALA A 126 -10.95 18.97 -11.28
CA ALA A 126 -11.40 20.16 -12.02
C ALA A 126 -11.84 19.80 -13.46
N LYS A 127 -11.11 18.94 -14.16
CA LYS A 127 -11.46 18.45 -15.51
C LYS A 127 -12.76 17.63 -15.54
N HIS A 128 -13.12 16.99 -14.42
CA HIS A 128 -14.32 16.17 -14.30
C HIS A 128 -15.42 16.87 -13.49
N ASN A 129 -15.22 18.12 -13.09
CA ASN A 129 -16.20 18.84 -12.28
C ASN A 129 -17.49 19.06 -13.09
N GLY A 130 -18.64 18.80 -12.49
CA GLY A 130 -19.93 18.84 -13.17
C GLY A 130 -20.24 17.61 -14.03
N THR A 131 -19.29 16.68 -14.21
CA THR A 131 -19.64 15.33 -14.69
C THR A 131 -20.53 14.66 -13.64
N GLU A 132 -21.62 14.05 -14.08
CA GLU A 132 -22.64 13.40 -13.21
C GLU A 132 -23.44 14.34 -12.29
N GLY A 133 -23.42 15.65 -12.53
CA GLY A 133 -24.30 16.61 -11.85
C GLY A 133 -23.95 16.86 -10.38
N ARG A 134 -22.69 16.66 -9.99
CA ARG A 134 -22.19 16.89 -8.63
C ARG A 134 -20.93 17.77 -8.64
N PRO A 135 -20.77 18.70 -7.69
CA PRO A 135 -19.53 19.45 -7.56
C PRO A 135 -18.43 18.55 -7.01
N LEU A 136 -17.26 18.57 -7.67
CA LEU A 136 -16.04 17.95 -7.17
C LEU A 136 -15.20 19.00 -6.46
N LEU A 137 -15.00 18.82 -5.15
CA LEU A 137 -14.25 19.74 -4.32
C LEU A 137 -12.75 19.41 -4.34
N PRO A 138 -11.85 20.41 -4.35
CA PRO A 138 -10.43 20.16 -4.16
C PRO A 138 -10.15 19.48 -2.82
N ALA A 139 -9.39 18.39 -2.84
CA ALA A 139 -9.05 17.59 -1.67
C ALA A 139 -7.57 17.75 -1.29
N ARG A 140 -7.29 17.80 0.02
CA ARG A 140 -5.95 17.56 0.57
C ARG A 140 -5.75 16.07 0.82
N ILE A 141 -4.50 15.60 0.82
CA ILE A 141 -4.20 14.17 0.93
C ILE A 141 -3.15 13.96 2.02
N HIS A 142 -3.57 13.27 3.09
CA HIS A 142 -2.76 13.03 4.28
C HIS A 142 -2.41 11.56 4.39
N PHE A 143 -1.13 11.27 4.62
CA PHE A 143 -0.63 9.93 4.87
C PHE A 143 -0.16 9.85 6.31
N ILE A 144 -0.75 8.92 7.07
CA ILE A 144 -0.50 8.82 8.51
C ILE A 144 -0.19 7.38 8.92
N VAL A 145 0.74 7.24 9.85
CA VAL A 145 1.07 5.98 10.54
C VAL A 145 1.06 6.23 12.03
N VAL A 146 0.65 5.25 12.83
CA VAL A 146 0.79 5.31 14.30
C VAL A 146 1.85 4.32 14.72
N THR A 147 2.87 4.80 15.42
CA THR A 147 3.92 3.94 15.96
C THR A 147 4.67 4.64 17.08
N ASN A 148 5.15 3.86 18.04
CA ASN A 148 6.07 4.29 19.08
C ASN A 148 7.47 3.67 18.93
N GLN A 149 7.74 3.04 17.77
CA GLN A 149 9.00 2.39 17.46
C GLN A 149 9.63 3.00 16.21
N THR A 150 10.95 3.11 16.24
CA THR A 150 11.79 3.52 15.10
C THR A 150 12.70 2.37 14.69
N ASP A 151 12.09 1.26 14.27
CA ASP A 151 12.79 0.06 13.83
C ASP A 151 12.99 0.03 12.30
N TRP A 152 13.36 -1.12 11.76
CA TRP A 152 13.53 -1.28 10.31
C TRP A 152 12.23 -1.04 9.52
N SER A 153 11.06 -1.34 10.09
CA SER A 153 9.76 -1.17 9.43
C SER A 153 9.41 0.32 9.33
N PHE A 154 9.61 1.07 10.43
CA PHE A 154 9.49 2.52 10.46
C PHE A 154 10.36 3.21 9.39
N CYS A 155 11.64 2.82 9.30
CA CYS A 155 12.56 3.40 8.32
C CYS A 155 12.16 3.05 6.88
N MET A 156 11.61 1.86 6.68
CA MET A 156 11.13 1.39 5.40
C MET A 156 9.90 2.17 4.92
N ILE A 157 8.87 2.32 5.76
CA ILE A 157 7.67 3.08 5.35
C ILE A 157 8.02 4.55 5.10
N SER A 158 8.85 5.16 5.96
CA SER A 158 9.26 6.56 5.83
C SER A 158 10.06 6.81 4.55
N ALA A 159 11.04 5.94 4.25
CA ALA A 159 11.84 6.05 3.04
C ALA A 159 10.98 5.83 1.78
N SER A 160 10.13 4.80 1.79
CA SER A 160 9.32 4.45 0.62
C SER A 160 8.27 5.52 0.31
N CYS A 161 7.65 6.15 1.33
CA CYS A 161 6.78 7.32 1.14
C CYS A 161 7.55 8.50 0.54
N ALA A 162 8.71 8.85 1.11
CA ALA A 162 9.47 10.00 0.61
C ALA A 162 9.96 9.81 -0.83
N LEU A 163 10.41 8.60 -1.16
CA LEU A 163 10.82 8.27 -2.53
C LEU A 163 9.61 8.29 -3.47
N ALA A 164 8.42 7.95 -2.99
CA ALA A 164 7.15 8.17 -3.68
C ALA A 164 6.62 9.61 -3.57
N GLY A 165 7.45 10.59 -3.19
CA GLY A 165 7.09 12.00 -3.17
C GLY A 165 5.93 12.36 -2.25
N VAL A 166 5.77 11.59 -1.17
CA VAL A 166 4.68 11.73 -0.21
C VAL A 166 5.23 12.05 1.16
N ARG A 167 4.54 12.95 1.87
CA ARG A 167 4.84 13.23 3.27
C ARG A 167 4.08 12.26 4.17
N LEU A 168 4.81 11.60 5.06
CA LEU A 168 4.24 10.73 6.10
C LEU A 168 4.26 11.46 7.45
N SER A 169 3.09 11.62 8.08
CA SER A 169 2.99 12.07 9.47
C SER A 169 2.96 10.85 10.40
N VAL A 170 3.85 10.82 11.39
CA VAL A 170 4.01 9.69 12.32
C VAL A 170 3.41 10.07 13.65
N LEU A 171 2.36 9.38 14.08
CA LEU A 171 1.59 9.69 15.27
C LEU A 171 1.97 8.83 16.47
N GLY A 172 1.90 9.42 17.67
CA GLY A 172 1.95 8.68 18.93
C GLY A 172 3.33 8.18 19.34
N VAL A 173 4.40 8.83 18.87
CA VAL A 173 5.80 8.39 19.06
C VAL A 173 6.20 8.25 20.52
N ASP A 174 5.61 9.05 21.41
CA ASP A 174 5.86 9.07 22.85
C ASP A 174 4.79 8.37 23.69
N THR A 175 3.84 7.68 23.05
CA THR A 175 2.74 6.99 23.74
C THR A 175 2.79 5.47 23.53
N PRO A 176 2.29 4.64 24.46
CA PRO A 176 2.13 3.22 24.22
C PRO A 176 1.30 2.96 22.97
N TYR A 177 1.81 2.10 22.08
CA TYR A 177 1.09 1.70 20.88
C TYR A 177 -0.02 0.69 21.21
N SER A 178 -1.17 0.88 20.57
CA SER A 178 -2.28 -0.08 20.56
C SER A 178 -2.95 -0.04 19.19
N HIS A 179 -3.18 -1.21 18.60
CA HIS A 179 -3.93 -1.32 17.34
C HIS A 179 -5.34 -0.75 17.46
N VAL A 180 -5.99 -0.88 18.62
CA VAL A 180 -7.36 -0.45 18.85
C VAL A 180 -7.40 1.03 19.23
N TRP A 181 -6.56 1.47 20.16
CA TRP A 181 -6.59 2.84 20.65
C TRP A 181 -5.88 3.85 19.73
N ARG A 182 -5.21 3.40 18.66
CA ARG A 182 -4.65 4.29 17.62
C ARG A 182 -5.71 5.19 16.96
N PHE A 183 -6.98 4.78 16.96
CA PHE A 183 -8.09 5.59 16.44
C PHE A 183 -8.27 6.91 17.21
N GLU A 184 -7.86 7.00 18.47
CA GLU A 184 -7.81 8.27 19.21
C GLU A 184 -6.79 9.24 18.59
N LYS A 185 -5.66 8.71 18.11
CA LYS A 185 -4.62 9.51 17.43
C LYS A 185 -5.08 10.00 16.07
N TYR A 186 -5.90 9.20 15.36
CA TYR A 186 -6.52 9.65 14.13
C TYR A 186 -7.44 10.84 14.40
N LEU A 187 -8.37 10.73 15.36
CA LEU A 187 -9.29 11.83 15.70
C LEU A 187 -8.54 13.11 16.09
N ASP A 188 -7.56 13.01 16.99
CA ASP A 188 -6.74 14.16 17.41
C ASP A 188 -5.99 14.81 16.23
N TYR A 189 -5.45 14.01 15.31
CA TYR A 189 -4.80 14.52 14.09
C TYR A 189 -5.79 15.24 13.17
N LEU A 190 -6.95 14.64 12.88
CA LEU A 190 -7.97 15.22 12.00
C LEU A 190 -8.45 16.58 12.50
N ASP A 191 -8.59 16.73 13.82
CA ASP A 191 -9.06 17.96 14.46
C ASP A 191 -7.99 19.04 14.48
N ARG A 192 -6.74 18.68 14.80
CA ARG A 192 -5.60 19.62 14.88
C ARG A 192 -5.20 20.17 13.52
N GLU A 193 -5.14 19.32 12.49
CA GLU A 193 -4.87 19.72 11.11
C GLU A 193 -6.10 20.35 10.43
N GLY A 194 -7.26 20.35 11.10
CA GLY A 194 -8.49 20.94 10.59
C GLY A 194 -8.93 20.32 9.27
N LEU A 195 -8.90 18.98 9.17
CA LEU A 195 -9.30 18.28 7.95
C LEU A 195 -10.78 18.56 7.64
N ARG A 196 -11.07 18.86 6.38
CA ARG A 196 -12.44 19.03 5.87
C ARG A 196 -12.98 17.68 5.45
N ASP A 197 -14.29 17.56 5.35
CA ASP A 197 -14.96 16.29 5.04
C ASP A 197 -14.43 15.65 3.74
N GLU A 198 -14.18 16.47 2.72
CA GLU A 198 -13.69 16.03 1.41
C GLU A 198 -12.22 15.64 1.39
N ASP A 199 -11.44 15.98 2.42
CA ASP A 199 -10.02 15.62 2.46
C ASP A 199 -9.84 14.09 2.57
N ILE A 200 -8.72 13.60 2.04
CA ILE A 200 -8.43 12.16 1.93
C ILE A 200 -7.34 11.82 2.95
N VAL A 201 -7.54 10.71 3.65
CA VAL A 201 -6.61 10.18 4.64
C VAL A 201 -6.29 8.73 4.29
N VAL A 202 -5.01 8.46 4.11
CA VAL A 202 -4.45 7.12 3.92
C VAL A 202 -3.73 6.73 5.20
N THR A 203 -4.26 5.72 5.89
CA THR A 203 -3.67 5.18 7.12
C THR A 203 -2.89 3.92 6.80
N LEU A 204 -1.73 3.77 7.44
CA LEU A 204 -0.76 2.72 7.14
C LEU A 204 -0.19 2.15 8.44
N ASP A 205 0.07 0.84 8.48
CA ASP A 205 0.97 0.22 9.44
C ASP A 205 2.44 0.46 9.04
N THR A 206 3.37 0.33 9.99
CA THR A 206 4.80 0.53 9.71
C THR A 206 5.42 -0.55 8.82
N ASP A 207 4.75 -1.68 8.67
CA ASP A 207 5.14 -2.80 7.82
C ASP A 207 4.41 -2.78 6.46
N VAL A 208 3.94 -1.61 6.03
CA VAL A 208 3.51 -1.34 4.65
C VAL A 208 4.66 -0.71 3.88
N ALA A 209 4.90 -1.16 2.64
CA ALA A 209 5.87 -0.56 1.72
C ALA A 209 5.22 -0.03 0.45
N TRP A 210 5.79 1.05 -0.08
CA TRP A 210 5.40 1.61 -1.38
C TRP A 210 6.19 0.98 -2.51
N THR A 211 5.46 0.55 -3.56
CA THR A 211 6.05 -0.08 -4.74
C THR A 211 6.45 0.92 -5.83
N GLY A 212 5.78 2.09 -5.94
CA GLY A 212 5.97 3.08 -7.01
C GLY A 212 4.97 4.26 -7.02
N SER A 213 4.89 5.00 -8.15
CA SER A 213 4.13 6.27 -8.32
C SER A 213 2.62 6.13 -8.62
N ASP A 214 2.09 4.92 -8.76
CA ASP A 214 0.75 4.68 -9.34
C ASP A 214 -0.42 5.00 -8.43
N VAL A 215 -0.13 5.42 -7.20
CA VAL A 215 -1.14 5.88 -6.24
C VAL A 215 -2.00 7.01 -6.82
N LEU A 216 -1.47 7.79 -7.77
CA LEU A 216 -2.20 8.91 -8.35
C LEU A 216 -3.51 8.47 -9.02
N TYR A 217 -3.48 7.42 -9.86
CA TYR A 217 -4.69 6.97 -10.57
C TYR A 217 -5.75 6.53 -9.57
N PHE A 218 -5.32 5.84 -8.52
CA PHE A 218 -6.20 5.45 -7.44
C PHE A 218 -6.76 6.66 -6.68
N LEU A 219 -5.91 7.61 -6.26
CA LEU A 219 -6.35 8.80 -5.56
C LEU A 219 -7.31 9.65 -6.40
N GLN A 220 -7.08 9.74 -7.72
CA GLN A 220 -8.02 10.37 -8.65
C GLN A 220 -9.37 9.65 -8.66
N LYS A 221 -9.38 8.31 -8.76
CA LYS A 221 -10.60 7.49 -8.71
C LYS A 221 -11.32 7.64 -7.37
N PHE A 222 -10.61 7.52 -6.25
CA PHE A 222 -11.15 7.67 -4.90
C PHE A 222 -11.69 9.07 -4.67
N ALA A 223 -10.93 10.11 -5.03
CA ALA A 223 -11.35 11.50 -4.89
C ALA A 223 -12.56 11.86 -5.75
N ARG A 224 -12.75 11.20 -6.89
CA ARG A 224 -13.91 11.42 -7.76
C ARG A 224 -15.15 10.69 -7.27
N TYR A 225 -15.00 9.41 -6.91
CA TYR A 225 -16.15 8.53 -6.71
C TYR A 225 -16.48 8.23 -5.24
N SER A 226 -15.60 8.49 -4.27
CA SER A 226 -16.01 8.40 -2.86
C SER A 226 -16.79 9.67 -2.46
N PRO A 227 -17.85 9.57 -1.64
CA PRO A 227 -18.67 10.71 -1.26
C PRO A 227 -17.87 11.73 -0.44
N ALA A 228 -17.86 12.99 -0.89
CA ALA A 228 -17.11 14.08 -0.25
C ALA A 228 -17.64 14.48 1.14
N SER A 229 -18.87 14.10 1.48
CA SER A 229 -19.50 14.32 2.79
C SER A 229 -20.51 13.22 3.09
N GLU A 230 -20.97 13.13 4.34
CA GLU A 230 -22.02 12.18 4.74
C GLU A 230 -23.29 12.35 3.89
N ALA A 231 -23.73 13.58 3.66
CA ALA A 231 -24.91 13.90 2.87
C ALA A 231 -24.80 13.52 1.37
N ALA A 232 -23.58 13.36 0.86
CA ALA A 232 -23.35 12.97 -0.54
C ALA A 232 -23.39 11.45 -0.76
N LEU A 233 -23.44 10.65 0.31
CA LEU A 233 -23.44 9.19 0.26
C LEU A 233 -24.76 8.66 -0.29
N ASP A 234 -24.70 7.78 -1.28
CA ASP A 234 -25.83 7.01 -1.79
C ASP A 234 -25.53 5.53 -1.58
N LEU A 235 -26.19 4.93 -0.59
CA LEU A 235 -25.95 3.54 -0.20
C LEU A 235 -26.09 2.57 -1.37
N ALA A 236 -27.13 2.70 -2.21
CA ALA A 236 -27.27 1.75 -3.31
C ALA A 236 -26.14 1.89 -4.32
N ALA A 237 -25.61 3.10 -4.56
CA ALA A 237 -24.48 3.27 -5.47
C ALA A 237 -23.20 2.64 -4.90
N VAL A 238 -22.91 2.87 -3.62
CA VAL A 238 -21.79 2.23 -2.92
C VAL A 238 -21.87 0.72 -3.01
N ARG A 239 -23.04 0.16 -2.70
CA ARG A 239 -23.23 -1.29 -2.68
C ARG A 239 -23.39 -1.88 -4.07
N ALA A 240 -23.86 -1.12 -5.06
CA ALA A 240 -23.85 -1.57 -6.45
C ALA A 240 -22.40 -1.73 -6.95
N TRP A 241 -21.52 -0.79 -6.62
CA TRP A 241 -20.10 -0.92 -6.93
C TRP A 241 -19.46 -2.11 -6.21
N GLU A 242 -19.71 -2.28 -4.91
CA GLU A 242 -19.13 -3.41 -4.17
C GLU A 242 -19.66 -4.77 -4.65
N ASP A 243 -20.96 -4.87 -4.94
CA ASP A 243 -21.60 -6.14 -5.30
C ASP A 243 -21.33 -6.53 -6.77
N TYR A 244 -21.28 -5.54 -7.68
CA TYR A 244 -21.29 -5.75 -9.13
C TYR A 244 -20.06 -5.18 -9.85
N GLY A 245 -19.22 -4.39 -9.19
CA GLY A 245 -18.12 -3.68 -9.82
C GLY A 245 -18.56 -2.43 -10.58
N GLU A 246 -17.61 -1.81 -11.30
CA GLU A 246 -17.78 -0.50 -11.91
C GLU A 246 -18.80 -0.48 -13.06
N GLU A 247 -18.67 -1.41 -14.02
CA GLU A 247 -19.51 -1.44 -15.21
C GLU A 247 -20.94 -1.89 -14.90
N VAL A 248 -21.10 -3.08 -14.33
CA VAL A 248 -22.42 -3.65 -14.01
C VAL A 248 -23.10 -2.85 -12.91
N GLY A 249 -22.34 -2.36 -11.91
CA GLY A 249 -22.87 -1.49 -10.87
C GLY A 249 -23.40 -0.15 -11.42
N SER A 250 -22.69 0.46 -12.37
CA SER A 250 -23.15 1.69 -13.02
C SER A 250 -24.39 1.47 -13.88
N ALA A 251 -24.44 0.39 -14.66
CA ALA A 251 -25.61 0.00 -15.44
C ALA A 251 -26.82 -0.26 -14.53
N TYR A 252 -26.61 -0.95 -13.41
CA TYR A 252 -27.62 -1.17 -12.39
C TYR A 252 -28.15 0.16 -11.82
N MET A 253 -27.26 1.09 -11.46
CA MET A 253 -27.66 2.40 -10.94
C MET A 253 -28.42 3.24 -11.96
N ALA A 254 -28.10 3.11 -13.25
CA ALA A 254 -28.86 3.77 -14.32
C ALA A 254 -30.34 3.32 -14.32
N THR A 255 -30.63 2.03 -14.05
CA THR A 255 -32.02 1.54 -13.92
C THR A 255 -32.74 2.13 -12.71
N LEU A 256 -32.03 2.46 -11.64
CA LEU A 256 -32.64 3.08 -10.46
C LEU A 256 -32.91 4.58 -10.64
N ARG A 257 -32.20 5.26 -11.56
CA ARG A 257 -32.40 6.69 -11.87
C ARG A 257 -33.67 6.97 -12.66
N THR A 258 -34.12 6.05 -13.50
CA THR A 258 -35.32 6.23 -14.35
C THR A 258 -36.62 6.14 -13.56
N THR A 259 -36.55 5.88 -12.25
CA THR A 259 -37.70 5.90 -11.34
C THR A 259 -38.08 7.36 -11.02
N PRO A 260 -39.30 7.83 -11.37
CA PRO A 260 -39.66 9.26 -11.43
C PRO A 260 -39.60 10.07 -10.12
N GLU A 261 -39.30 9.46 -8.97
CA GLU A 261 -39.40 10.09 -7.64
C GLU A 261 -38.06 10.32 -6.92
N ARG A 262 -36.90 10.17 -7.59
CA ARG A 262 -35.59 10.22 -6.90
C ARG A 262 -34.65 11.33 -7.40
N PRO A 263 -33.93 12.02 -6.49
CA PRO A 263 -32.89 12.98 -6.87
C PRO A 263 -31.79 12.32 -7.72
N SER A 264 -30.96 13.11 -8.41
CA SER A 264 -29.84 12.62 -9.22
C SER A 264 -28.87 11.76 -8.38
N ARG A 265 -29.09 10.45 -8.40
CA ARG A 265 -28.24 9.43 -7.77
C ARG A 265 -26.93 9.34 -8.54
N PRO A 266 -25.77 9.02 -7.95
CA PRO A 266 -24.56 8.82 -8.74
C PRO A 266 -24.68 7.50 -9.53
N LEU A 267 -24.05 7.39 -10.70
CA LEU A 267 -23.98 6.08 -11.39
C LEU A 267 -22.99 5.17 -10.67
N LEU A 268 -21.90 5.77 -10.20
CA LEU A 268 -20.82 5.08 -9.54
C LEU A 268 -20.50 5.80 -8.24
N GLN A 269 -20.38 5.03 -7.15
CA GLN A 269 -19.86 5.57 -5.91
C GLN A 269 -18.99 4.53 -5.21
N LEU A 270 -17.80 4.95 -4.79
CA LEU A 270 -16.93 4.14 -3.96
C LEU A 270 -17.34 4.28 -2.48
N PRO A 271 -17.14 3.23 -1.67
CA PRO A 271 -17.21 3.34 -0.22
C PRO A 271 -16.28 4.45 0.29
N PRO A 272 -16.69 5.24 1.29
CA PRO A 272 -15.86 6.31 1.84
C PRO A 272 -14.75 5.81 2.75
N VAL A 273 -14.78 4.54 3.18
CA VAL A 273 -13.64 3.84 3.78
C VAL A 273 -13.41 2.51 3.07
N ILE A 274 -12.19 2.32 2.54
CA ILE A 274 -11.78 1.10 1.85
C ILE A 274 -10.52 0.55 2.51
N PHE A 275 -10.65 -0.61 3.13
CA PHE A 275 -9.54 -1.38 3.70
C PHE A 275 -8.84 -2.23 2.65
N ASN A 276 -7.57 -2.57 2.86
CA ASN A 276 -6.93 -3.60 2.05
C ASN A 276 -7.57 -4.98 2.29
N ALA A 277 -7.52 -5.83 1.27
CA ALA A 277 -8.02 -7.20 1.36
C ALA A 277 -6.88 -8.20 1.60
N ASP A 278 -7.18 -9.27 2.33
CA ASP A 278 -6.31 -10.43 2.59
C ASP A 278 -6.93 -11.73 2.10
N ASP A 279 -6.10 -12.73 1.85
CA ASP A 279 -6.55 -14.11 1.58
C ASP A 279 -6.74 -14.97 2.82
N ASP A 280 -6.39 -14.41 3.97
CA ASP A 280 -6.58 -15.05 5.27
C ASP A 280 -7.57 -14.28 6.13
N CYS A 281 -8.60 -14.98 6.58
CA CYS A 281 -9.61 -14.41 7.46
C CYS A 281 -9.08 -14.43 8.89
N TYR A 282 -8.47 -13.33 9.31
CA TYR A 282 -7.68 -13.30 10.54
C TYR A 282 -8.30 -12.39 11.62
N PHE A 283 -9.33 -12.90 12.31
CA PHE A 283 -9.90 -12.25 13.49
C PHE A 283 -9.40 -12.95 14.75
N TYR A 284 -8.35 -12.38 15.36
CA TYR A 284 -7.76 -12.92 16.59
C TYR A 284 -8.70 -12.94 17.80
N GLN A 285 -9.70 -12.05 17.83
CA GLN A 285 -10.55 -11.87 18.99
C GLN A 285 -12.03 -11.96 18.59
N PRO A 286 -12.66 -13.15 18.71
CA PRO A 286 -14.08 -13.31 18.47
C PRO A 286 -14.91 -12.65 19.59
N VAL A 287 -16.16 -12.30 19.28
CA VAL A 287 -17.17 -11.89 20.28
C VAL A 287 -18.15 -13.03 20.51
N LYS A 288 -18.63 -13.16 21.74
CA LYS A 288 -19.65 -14.14 22.09
C LYS A 288 -20.94 -13.89 21.29
N GLY A 289 -21.42 -14.89 20.56
CA GLY A 289 -22.65 -14.81 19.78
C GLY A 289 -22.49 -14.27 18.37
N LEU A 290 -21.26 -14.05 17.89
CA LEU A 290 -20.98 -13.78 16.48
C LEU A 290 -20.24 -14.95 15.84
N PHE A 291 -20.41 -15.09 14.53
CA PHE A 291 -19.72 -16.07 13.72
C PHE A 291 -18.21 -15.81 13.66
N GLN A 292 -17.43 -16.85 13.37
CA GLN A 292 -16.03 -16.68 13.01
C GLN A 292 -15.90 -15.86 11.72
N CYS A 293 -14.69 -15.39 11.45
CA CYS A 293 -14.37 -14.56 10.28
C CYS A 293 -14.89 -15.18 8.97
N PHE A 294 -14.50 -16.42 8.67
CA PHE A 294 -14.89 -17.15 7.45
C PHE A 294 -16.40 -17.33 7.35
N THR A 295 -17.01 -17.81 8.41
CA THR A 295 -18.45 -18.09 8.49
C THR A 295 -19.28 -16.82 8.33
N SER A 296 -18.82 -15.70 8.89
CA SER A 296 -19.46 -14.40 8.71
C SER A 296 -19.46 -13.96 7.25
N ASP A 297 -18.36 -14.18 6.53
CA ASP A 297 -18.23 -13.80 5.12
C ASP A 297 -19.17 -14.61 4.22
N TYR A 298 -19.21 -15.93 4.41
CA TYR A 298 -20.15 -16.79 3.69
C TYR A 298 -21.61 -16.41 3.98
N VAL A 299 -21.97 -16.28 5.26
CA VAL A 299 -23.33 -15.88 5.65
C VAL A 299 -23.70 -14.52 5.03
N MET A 300 -22.76 -13.57 4.98
CA MET A 300 -23.01 -12.27 4.34
C MET A 300 -23.21 -12.39 2.84
N THR A 301 -22.37 -13.17 2.17
CA THR A 301 -22.48 -13.43 0.74
C THR A 301 -23.87 -14.01 0.39
N HIS A 302 -24.35 -14.97 1.17
CA HIS A 302 -25.69 -15.55 0.98
C HIS A 302 -26.81 -14.53 1.28
N LEU A 303 -26.65 -13.72 2.31
CA LEU A 303 -27.62 -12.67 2.64
C LEU A 303 -27.72 -11.61 1.56
N VAL A 304 -26.59 -11.18 1.00
CA VAL A 304 -26.58 -10.24 -0.12
C VAL A 304 -27.23 -10.87 -1.35
N ALA A 305 -26.96 -12.15 -1.65
CA ALA A 305 -27.63 -12.86 -2.73
C ALA A 305 -29.15 -12.92 -2.54
N ALA A 306 -29.62 -13.29 -1.34
CA ALA A 306 -31.05 -13.29 -1.06
C ALA A 306 -31.67 -11.90 -1.17
N ALA A 307 -30.99 -10.87 -0.67
CA ALA A 307 -31.49 -9.50 -0.70
C ALA A 307 -31.49 -8.90 -2.12
N ARG A 308 -30.51 -9.24 -2.95
CA ARG A 308 -30.37 -8.75 -4.33
C ARG A 308 -31.25 -9.52 -5.30
N ASN A 309 -31.38 -10.83 -5.14
CA ASN A 309 -32.13 -11.67 -6.08
C ASN A 309 -33.56 -11.93 -5.63
N GLY A 310 -33.92 -11.61 -4.39
CA GLY A 310 -35.23 -11.85 -3.79
C GLY A 310 -35.35 -13.19 -3.08
N ALA A 311 -34.46 -14.15 -3.38
CA ALA A 311 -34.25 -15.38 -2.64
C ALA A 311 -32.80 -15.87 -2.80
N SER A 312 -32.33 -16.69 -1.87
CA SER A 312 -31.02 -17.34 -1.97
C SER A 312 -31.13 -18.60 -2.83
N PHE A 313 -30.19 -18.79 -3.77
CA PHE A 313 -30.04 -20.03 -4.53
C PHE A 313 -29.19 -21.08 -3.77
N PHE A 314 -28.73 -20.72 -2.57
CA PHE A 314 -27.96 -21.57 -1.68
C PHE A 314 -28.71 -21.77 -0.38
N SER A 315 -28.68 -22.98 0.17
CA SER A 315 -29.23 -23.26 1.48
C SER A 315 -28.29 -22.81 2.60
N ALA A 316 -28.83 -22.66 3.81
CA ALA A 316 -28.00 -22.44 5.00
C ALA A 316 -27.03 -23.62 5.26
N GLU A 317 -27.40 -24.83 4.86
CA GLU A 317 -26.54 -26.02 4.95
C GLU A 317 -25.35 -25.94 3.97
N ASP A 318 -25.57 -25.39 2.78
CA ASP A 318 -24.49 -25.14 1.81
C ASP A 318 -23.51 -24.11 2.36
N ALA A 319 -24.02 -23.05 3.01
CA ALA A 319 -23.19 -22.04 3.68
C ALA A 319 -22.33 -22.66 4.80
N ALA A 320 -22.94 -23.48 5.66
CA ALA A 320 -22.23 -24.18 6.73
C ALA A 320 -21.13 -25.09 6.17
N ARG A 321 -21.46 -25.88 5.13
CA ARG A 321 -20.52 -26.78 4.45
C ARG A 321 -19.36 -26.01 3.81
N ALA A 322 -19.64 -24.90 3.13
CA ALA A 322 -18.61 -24.07 2.50
C ALA A 322 -17.68 -23.42 3.53
N SER A 323 -18.21 -23.05 4.70
CA SER A 323 -17.42 -22.53 5.83
C SER A 323 -16.67 -23.60 6.64
N SER A 324 -16.86 -24.90 6.33
CA SER A 324 -16.35 -26.03 7.13
C SER A 324 -16.81 -26.03 8.59
N GLU A 325 -17.96 -25.42 8.89
CA GLU A 325 -18.53 -25.36 10.24
C GLU A 325 -19.45 -26.56 10.51
N ASP A 326 -19.51 -27.01 11.76
CA ASP A 326 -20.51 -27.99 12.17
C ASP A 326 -21.92 -27.42 11.98
N TRP A 327 -22.81 -28.18 11.33
CA TRP A 327 -24.16 -27.70 11.02
C TRP A 327 -24.97 -27.34 12.27
N ASN A 328 -24.87 -28.12 13.35
CA ASN A 328 -25.63 -27.83 14.57
C ASN A 328 -25.15 -26.55 15.25
N TYR A 329 -23.84 -26.33 15.27
CA TYR A 329 -23.24 -25.09 15.73
C TYR A 329 -23.64 -23.90 14.85
N PHE A 330 -23.50 -24.04 13.53
CA PHE A 330 -23.88 -23.03 12.56
C PHE A 330 -25.36 -22.65 12.72
N LYS A 331 -26.25 -23.64 12.70
CA LYS A 331 -27.70 -23.45 12.84
C LYS A 331 -28.06 -22.75 14.14
N LYS A 332 -27.44 -23.13 15.27
CA LYS A 332 -27.68 -22.46 16.56
C LYS A 332 -27.32 -20.97 16.51
N ILE A 333 -26.16 -20.61 15.94
CA ILE A 333 -25.76 -19.20 15.84
C ILE A 333 -26.63 -18.48 14.82
N TYR A 334 -26.91 -19.10 13.69
CA TYR A 334 -27.75 -18.59 12.62
C TYR A 334 -29.16 -18.24 13.14
N ASP A 335 -29.82 -19.18 13.79
CA ASP A 335 -31.13 -19.01 14.37
C ASP A 335 -31.08 -17.93 15.45
N SER A 336 -30.11 -17.96 16.38
CA SER A 336 -30.05 -16.93 17.44
C SER A 336 -29.73 -15.52 16.93
N THR A 337 -28.87 -15.38 15.92
CA THR A 337 -28.41 -14.07 15.41
C THR A 337 -29.45 -13.44 14.49
N LEU A 338 -30.10 -14.25 13.66
CA LEU A 338 -30.99 -13.76 12.61
C LEU A 338 -32.48 -13.95 12.94
N ALA A 339 -32.86 -14.74 13.94
CA ALA A 339 -34.27 -15.00 14.26
C ALA A 339 -35.12 -13.74 14.35
N GLY A 340 -36.32 -13.81 13.76
CA GLY A 340 -37.29 -12.71 13.72
C GLY A 340 -36.92 -11.55 12.78
N ARG A 341 -35.69 -11.51 12.26
CA ARG A 341 -35.22 -10.43 11.38
C ARG A 341 -35.57 -10.70 9.91
N ARG A 342 -35.56 -9.64 9.10
CA ARG A 342 -35.79 -9.74 7.64
C ARG A 342 -34.73 -10.62 6.96
N ALA A 343 -33.48 -10.54 7.38
CA ALA A 343 -32.39 -11.40 6.90
C ALA A 343 -32.73 -12.89 7.00
N HIS A 344 -33.24 -13.34 8.15
CA HIS A 344 -33.67 -14.74 8.34
C HIS A 344 -34.83 -15.12 7.44
N ARG A 345 -35.81 -14.22 7.25
CA ARG A 345 -36.93 -14.47 6.32
C ARG A 345 -36.43 -14.61 4.88
N LEU A 346 -35.54 -13.71 4.43
CA LEU A 346 -34.99 -13.72 3.06
C LEU A 346 -34.25 -15.03 2.75
N LEU A 347 -33.41 -15.49 3.67
CA LEU A 347 -32.66 -16.74 3.47
C LEU A 347 -33.52 -17.98 3.48
N ASN A 348 -34.64 -17.96 4.20
CA ASN A 348 -35.58 -19.07 4.26
C ASN A 348 -36.75 -18.93 3.26
N THR A 349 -36.75 -17.91 2.40
CA THR A 349 -37.80 -17.72 1.39
C THR A 349 -37.54 -18.70 0.24
N PRO A 350 -38.46 -19.64 -0.05
CA PRO A 350 -38.34 -20.50 -1.23
C PRO A 350 -38.36 -19.65 -2.51
N LEU A 351 -37.66 -20.10 -3.56
CA LEU A 351 -37.64 -19.40 -4.86
C LEU A 351 -39.05 -19.09 -5.39
N ALA A 352 -39.98 -20.03 -5.26
CA ALA A 352 -41.38 -19.88 -5.69
C ALA A 352 -42.19 -18.86 -4.87
N ALA A 353 -41.72 -18.47 -3.69
CA ALA A 353 -42.38 -17.52 -2.80
C ALA A 353 -41.74 -16.12 -2.81
N ALA A 354 -40.71 -15.91 -3.64
CA ALA A 354 -40.02 -14.64 -3.73
C ALA A 354 -40.93 -13.56 -4.37
N THR A 355 -41.03 -12.39 -3.74
CA THR A 355 -41.86 -11.26 -4.22
C THR A 355 -41.33 -10.63 -5.50
N PHE A 356 -40.03 -10.75 -5.72
CA PHE A 356 -39.36 -10.57 -7.00
C PHE A 356 -38.27 -11.64 -7.06
N LEU A 357 -37.92 -12.11 -8.25
CA LEU A 357 -36.85 -13.09 -8.40
C LEU A 357 -35.96 -12.68 -9.57
N ARG A 358 -34.69 -12.38 -9.29
CA ARG A 358 -33.66 -12.37 -10.32
C ARG A 358 -33.19 -13.80 -10.51
N THR A 359 -33.38 -14.32 -11.71
CA THR A 359 -32.80 -15.59 -12.12
C THR A 359 -31.38 -15.37 -12.61
N PRO A 360 -30.56 -16.43 -12.75
CA PRO A 360 -29.23 -16.31 -13.34
C PRO A 360 -29.23 -15.50 -14.63
N ASP A 361 -30.28 -15.57 -15.46
CA ASP A 361 -30.38 -14.83 -16.72
C ASP A 361 -30.51 -13.31 -16.63
N ASP A 362 -30.79 -12.78 -15.45
CA ASP A 362 -30.81 -11.34 -15.21
C ASP A 362 -29.38 -10.76 -15.23
N PRO A 363 -29.10 -9.68 -15.98
CA PRO A 363 -27.78 -9.04 -15.98
C PRO A 363 -27.38 -8.46 -14.61
N PHE A 364 -28.31 -8.30 -13.68
CA PHE A 364 -28.11 -7.83 -12.30
C PHE A 364 -28.28 -8.94 -11.25
N PHE A 365 -28.26 -10.20 -11.68
CA PHE A 365 -28.20 -11.35 -10.77
C PHE A 365 -26.92 -11.26 -9.91
N TYR A 366 -27.09 -11.23 -8.59
CA TYR A 366 -25.96 -11.32 -7.67
C TYR A 366 -25.63 -12.78 -7.40
N GLU A 367 -24.55 -13.26 -7.99
CA GLU A 367 -24.05 -14.59 -7.68
C GLU A 367 -22.94 -14.48 -6.63
N GLY A 368 -23.30 -14.82 -5.40
CA GLY A 368 -22.40 -14.76 -4.24
C GLY A 368 -21.19 -15.69 -4.33
N ALA A 369 -21.33 -16.82 -5.05
CA ALA A 369 -20.23 -17.73 -5.36
C ALA A 369 -19.11 -17.04 -6.16
N PHE A 370 -19.46 -16.05 -6.98
CA PHE A 370 -18.44 -15.22 -7.59
C PHE A 370 -17.67 -14.39 -6.55
N THR A 371 -18.28 -13.78 -5.55
CA THR A 371 -17.54 -12.91 -4.60
C THR A 371 -16.46 -13.65 -3.80
N VAL A 372 -16.76 -14.87 -3.32
CA VAL A 372 -15.80 -15.72 -2.58
C VAL A 372 -14.75 -16.35 -3.52
N GLY A 373 -15.12 -16.56 -4.80
CA GLY A 373 -14.24 -17.11 -5.84
C GLY A 373 -13.54 -16.09 -6.76
N ARG A 374 -13.86 -14.78 -6.69
CA ARG A 374 -13.41 -13.69 -7.59
C ARG A 374 -12.04 -13.16 -7.20
N ASN A 375 -11.69 -13.19 -5.92
CA ASN A 375 -10.41 -12.71 -5.45
C ASN A 375 -9.87 -13.64 -4.36
N PRO A 376 -8.63 -14.17 -4.51
CA PRO A 376 -7.97 -14.85 -3.39
C PRO A 376 -7.96 -13.97 -2.14
N ALA A 377 -7.90 -12.63 -2.28
CA ALA A 377 -8.01 -11.68 -1.18
C ALA A 377 -9.37 -10.98 -1.13
N HIS A 378 -10.25 -11.38 -0.20
CA HIS A 378 -11.55 -10.72 0.03
C HIS A 378 -11.85 -10.45 1.51
N TYR A 379 -10.99 -10.92 2.41
CA TYR A 379 -11.14 -10.67 3.84
C TYR A 379 -10.60 -9.30 4.21
N LEU A 380 -11.22 -8.65 5.18
CA LEU A 380 -10.77 -7.35 5.64
C LEU A 380 -9.42 -7.47 6.35
N ASN A 381 -8.48 -6.61 5.97
CA ASN A 381 -7.24 -6.39 6.69
C ASN A 381 -7.14 -4.93 7.17
N ALA A 382 -6.80 -4.74 8.44
CA ALA A 382 -6.80 -3.41 9.05
C ALA A 382 -5.45 -2.68 8.98
N GLY A 383 -4.43 -3.28 8.38
CA GLY A 383 -3.08 -2.69 8.30
C GLY A 383 -3.00 -1.49 7.36
N MET A 384 -4.00 -1.31 6.50
CA MET A 384 -4.09 -0.13 5.63
C MET A 384 -5.53 0.18 5.24
N HIS A 385 -5.89 1.47 5.24
CA HIS A 385 -7.11 1.92 4.57
C HIS A 385 -6.98 3.32 3.98
N ILE A 386 -7.75 3.58 2.93
CA ILE A 386 -8.03 4.94 2.47
C ILE A 386 -9.40 5.37 2.99
N SER A 387 -9.54 6.66 3.27
CA SER A 387 -10.80 7.21 3.77
C SER A 387 -10.98 8.66 3.38
N ARG A 388 -12.24 9.09 3.29
CA ARG A 388 -12.59 10.51 3.45
C ARG A 388 -12.48 10.89 4.92
N ALA A 389 -12.09 12.12 5.22
CA ALA A 389 -11.86 12.55 6.59
C ALA A 389 -13.14 12.45 7.44
N TRP A 390 -14.32 12.81 6.89
CA TRP A 390 -15.60 12.65 7.60
C TRP A 390 -15.85 11.18 7.97
N ALA A 391 -15.56 10.27 7.04
CA ALA A 391 -15.80 8.84 7.22
C ALA A 391 -14.80 8.20 8.18
N LEU A 392 -13.55 8.69 8.21
CA LEU A 392 -12.58 8.29 9.21
C LEU A 392 -13.00 8.71 10.62
N ARG A 393 -13.63 9.88 10.80
CA ARG A 393 -14.19 10.28 12.10
C ARG A 393 -15.27 9.29 12.55
N GLU A 394 -16.21 8.97 11.66
CA GLU A 394 -17.29 8.03 11.94
C GLU A 394 -16.76 6.63 12.29
N LEU A 395 -15.82 6.13 11.49
CA LEU A 395 -15.16 4.85 11.76
C LEU A 395 -14.44 4.87 13.11
N ALA A 396 -13.63 5.89 13.38
CA ALA A 396 -12.85 5.98 14.62
C ALA A 396 -13.74 6.03 15.86
N VAL A 397 -14.81 6.84 15.83
CA VAL A 397 -15.80 6.89 16.90
C VAL A 397 -16.48 5.52 17.07
N GLY A 398 -16.87 4.86 15.97
CA GLY A 398 -17.50 3.54 16.03
C GLY A 398 -16.58 2.45 16.59
N VAL A 399 -15.31 2.40 16.17
CA VAL A 399 -14.32 1.45 16.70
C VAL A 399 -14.09 1.67 18.19
N LEU A 400 -13.89 2.91 18.62
CA LEU A 400 -13.66 3.24 20.03
C LEU A 400 -14.89 2.96 20.89
N ARG A 401 -16.10 3.22 20.37
CA ARG A 401 -17.36 2.88 21.05
C ARG A 401 -17.48 1.36 21.20
N PHE A 402 -17.31 0.61 20.11
CA PHE A 402 -17.37 -0.85 20.13
C PHE A 402 -16.37 -1.44 21.12
N ALA A 403 -15.13 -0.94 21.12
CA ALA A 403 -14.10 -1.40 22.06
C ALA A 403 -14.45 -1.16 23.53
N LYS A 404 -15.22 -0.10 23.83
CA LYS A 404 -15.66 0.24 25.20
C LYS A 404 -16.90 -0.55 25.63
N GLU A 405 -17.83 -0.77 24.72
CA GLU A 405 -19.14 -1.38 25.01
C GLU A 405 -19.12 -2.91 24.91
N GLN A 406 -18.24 -3.46 24.08
CA GLN A 406 -18.13 -4.90 23.83
C GLN A 406 -16.87 -5.46 24.47
N GLN A 407 -16.91 -6.73 24.84
CA GLN A 407 -15.76 -7.46 25.37
C GLN A 407 -15.39 -8.61 24.44
N PRO A 408 -14.09 -8.83 24.18
CA PRO A 408 -13.65 -10.01 23.44
C PRO A 408 -13.92 -11.27 24.27
N ARG A 409 -14.22 -12.38 23.60
CA ARG A 409 -14.65 -13.62 24.27
C ARG A 409 -13.60 -14.20 25.22
N ASP A 410 -12.35 -14.23 24.78
CA ASP A 410 -11.29 -15.04 25.40
C ASP A 410 -10.19 -14.20 26.06
N THR A 411 -10.36 -12.87 26.11
CA THR A 411 -9.35 -11.94 26.64
C THR A 411 -10.01 -10.82 27.45
N ARG A 412 -9.23 -10.11 28.27
CA ARG A 412 -9.76 -9.02 29.11
C ARG A 412 -9.90 -7.67 28.40
N GLU A 413 -9.25 -7.51 27.24
CA GLU A 413 -9.23 -6.27 26.48
C GLU A 413 -9.03 -6.52 25.00
N TRP A 414 -9.43 -5.55 24.17
CA TRP A 414 -9.19 -5.57 22.73
C TRP A 414 -7.74 -5.22 22.40
N PHE A 415 -7.08 -6.07 21.62
CA PHE A 415 -5.77 -5.84 21.03
C PHE A 415 -5.76 -5.87 19.50
N CYS A 416 -6.83 -6.37 18.86
CA CYS A 416 -6.93 -6.54 17.42
C CYS A 416 -8.08 -5.69 16.87
N ASP A 417 -7.73 -4.56 16.26
CA ASP A 417 -8.67 -3.67 15.57
C ASP A 417 -9.31 -4.33 14.35
N GLN A 418 -8.57 -5.16 13.60
CA GLN A 418 -9.12 -5.96 12.50
C GLN A 418 -10.33 -6.81 12.92
N SER A 419 -10.32 -7.35 14.14
CA SER A 419 -11.47 -8.10 14.66
C SER A 419 -12.67 -7.17 14.87
N ILE A 420 -12.47 -6.00 15.48
CA ILE A 420 -13.52 -4.99 15.69
C ILE A 420 -14.10 -4.51 14.36
N ILE A 421 -13.23 -4.08 13.44
CA ILE A 421 -13.64 -3.51 12.15
C ILE A 421 -14.34 -4.57 11.30
N GLY A 422 -13.85 -5.81 11.30
CA GLY A 422 -14.52 -6.93 10.64
C GLY A 422 -15.94 -7.14 11.15
N MET A 423 -16.13 -7.12 12.47
CA MET A 423 -17.46 -7.23 13.07
C MET A 423 -18.35 -6.03 12.77
N LEU A 424 -17.82 -4.81 12.80
CA LEU A 424 -18.56 -3.60 12.42
C LEU A 424 -18.99 -3.67 10.95
N ARG A 425 -18.11 -4.09 10.03
CA ARG A 425 -18.43 -4.27 8.61
C ARG A 425 -19.60 -5.25 8.42
N TYR A 426 -19.57 -6.41 9.07
CA TYR A 426 -20.62 -7.40 8.93
C TYR A 426 -21.93 -6.96 9.58
N ASN A 427 -21.90 -6.35 10.77
CA ASN A 427 -23.10 -5.84 11.42
C ASN A 427 -23.76 -4.71 10.62
N LEU A 428 -22.96 -3.80 10.07
CA LEU A 428 -23.44 -2.74 9.20
C LEU A 428 -24.13 -3.31 7.95
N ARG A 429 -23.52 -4.31 7.31
CA ARG A 429 -24.10 -4.97 6.13
C ARG A 429 -25.39 -5.73 6.46
N MET A 430 -25.43 -6.44 7.58
CA MET A 430 -26.65 -7.10 8.07
C MET A 430 -27.76 -6.09 8.38
N PHE A 431 -27.42 -4.96 8.99
CA PHE A 431 -28.36 -3.90 9.29
C PHE A 431 -28.99 -3.33 8.00
N GLU A 432 -28.17 -3.00 7.00
CA GLU A 432 -28.65 -2.53 5.69
C GLU A 432 -29.65 -3.50 5.04
N ILE A 433 -29.41 -4.81 5.16
CA ILE A 433 -30.30 -5.85 4.62
C ILE A 433 -31.59 -5.95 5.45
N ASN A 434 -31.47 -5.92 6.78
CA ASN A 434 -32.62 -6.02 7.68
C ASN A 434 -33.60 -4.86 7.49
N GLU A 435 -33.06 -3.66 7.31
CA GLU A 435 -33.82 -2.44 7.05
C GLU A 435 -34.24 -2.31 5.57
N GLY A 436 -33.77 -3.19 4.69
CA GLY A 436 -34.14 -3.18 3.27
C GLY A 436 -33.55 -2.03 2.46
N LEU A 437 -32.40 -1.52 2.86
CA LEU A 437 -31.84 -0.27 2.35
C LEU A 437 -31.03 -0.42 1.06
N LEU A 438 -30.72 -1.65 0.62
CA LEU A 438 -29.82 -1.93 -0.52
C LEU A 438 -30.20 -1.26 -1.85
N PHE A 439 -31.47 -0.90 -2.02
CA PHE A 439 -32.00 -0.25 -3.22
C PHE A 439 -32.21 1.26 -3.05
N GLY A 440 -32.12 1.75 -1.82
CA GLY A 440 -32.36 3.15 -1.43
C GLY A 440 -31.06 3.96 -1.28
N THR A 441 -31.21 5.26 -1.03
CA THR A 441 -30.05 6.15 -0.81
C THR A 441 -29.40 5.94 0.55
N GLY A 442 -30.09 5.27 1.49
CA GLY A 442 -29.67 5.17 2.89
C GLY A 442 -30.04 6.40 3.73
N HIS A 443 -30.69 7.41 3.14
CA HIS A 443 -31.17 8.58 3.85
C HIS A 443 -32.57 8.37 4.44
N ARG A 444 -32.78 8.91 5.64
CA ARG A 444 -34.08 9.03 6.30
C ARG A 444 -34.82 10.27 5.77
N LYS A 445 -36.09 10.41 6.16
CA LYS A 445 -36.94 11.55 5.78
C LYS A 445 -36.40 12.91 6.26
N ASP A 446 -35.62 12.92 7.34
CA ASP A 446 -35.00 14.14 7.88
C ASP A 446 -33.66 14.50 7.23
N GLY A 447 -33.23 13.75 6.22
CA GLY A 447 -31.98 13.98 5.50
C GLY A 447 -30.73 13.42 6.17
N GLY A 448 -30.82 12.78 7.34
CA GLY A 448 -29.70 12.04 7.93
C GLY A 448 -29.59 10.61 7.38
N LEU A 449 -28.40 10.00 7.42
CA LEU A 449 -28.24 8.58 7.08
C LEU A 449 -28.82 7.67 8.16
N PHE A 450 -29.32 6.51 7.76
CA PHE A 450 -29.54 5.41 8.68
C PHE A 450 -28.21 5.00 9.32
N ARG A 451 -28.27 4.64 10.60
CA ARG A 451 -27.12 4.23 11.40
C ARG A 451 -27.39 2.88 12.05
N ASP A 452 -26.39 2.03 12.06
CA ASP A 452 -26.48 0.71 12.70
C ASP A 452 -26.54 0.82 14.23
N PRO A 453 -26.72 -0.30 14.97
CA PRO A 453 -26.76 -0.27 16.44
C PRO A 453 -25.49 0.26 17.11
N PHE A 454 -24.36 0.29 16.41
CA PHE A 454 -23.10 0.88 16.90
C PHE A 454 -22.95 2.36 16.52
N GLY A 455 -23.91 2.90 15.76
CA GLY A 455 -23.98 4.29 15.34
C GLY A 455 -23.24 4.59 14.04
N LEU A 456 -22.77 3.58 13.30
CA LEU A 456 -22.09 3.77 12.02
C LEU A 456 -23.10 4.08 10.91
N PRO A 457 -22.85 5.08 10.04
CA PRO A 457 -23.69 5.32 8.88
C PRO A 457 -23.61 4.15 7.89
N VAL A 458 -24.74 3.83 7.26
CA VAL A 458 -24.82 2.81 6.20
C VAL A 458 -23.88 3.13 5.04
N GLY A 459 -23.30 2.09 4.42
CA GLY A 459 -22.39 2.22 3.29
C GLY A 459 -20.98 2.69 3.65
N LEU A 460 -20.64 2.84 4.93
CA LEU A 460 -19.36 3.39 5.37
C LEU A 460 -18.14 2.51 5.02
N ILE A 461 -18.21 1.23 5.36
CA ILE A 461 -17.04 0.32 5.38
C ILE A 461 -17.11 -0.68 4.22
N SER A 462 -15.99 -0.85 3.53
CA SER A 462 -15.77 -1.87 2.52
C SER A 462 -14.29 -2.30 2.46
N VAL A 463 -13.99 -3.22 1.54
CA VAL A 463 -12.64 -3.77 1.31
C VAL A 463 -12.28 -3.63 -0.17
N ASP A 464 -11.00 -3.55 -0.48
CA ASP A 464 -10.46 -3.57 -1.84
C ASP A 464 -10.57 -4.99 -2.43
N GLN A 465 -11.81 -5.39 -2.76
CA GLN A 465 -12.16 -6.72 -3.25
C GLN A 465 -11.52 -7.09 -4.59
N LEU A 466 -10.82 -6.17 -5.25
CA LEU A 466 -10.09 -6.43 -6.49
C LEU A 466 -8.57 -6.32 -6.31
N THR A 467 -8.10 -6.04 -5.08
CA THR A 467 -6.74 -5.59 -4.76
C THR A 467 -6.22 -4.58 -5.79
N GLN A 468 -7.07 -3.65 -6.19
CA GLN A 468 -6.71 -2.61 -7.17
C GLN A 468 -5.64 -1.69 -6.60
N PHE A 469 -5.56 -1.59 -5.27
CA PHE A 469 -4.77 -0.61 -4.57
C PHE A 469 -3.67 -1.28 -3.74
N MET A 470 -4.03 -2.35 -3.03
CA MET A 470 -3.23 -2.90 -1.93
C MET A 470 -3.24 -4.42 -1.97
N PHE A 471 -2.09 -5.05 -1.73
CA PHE A 471 -2.03 -6.51 -1.54
C PHE A 471 -1.15 -6.91 -0.35
N THR A 472 -1.44 -8.06 0.23
CA THR A 472 -0.68 -8.62 1.35
C THR A 472 0.42 -9.55 0.85
N SER A 473 1.58 -9.53 1.50
CA SER A 473 2.72 -10.38 1.08
C SER A 473 2.46 -11.89 1.24
N HIS A 474 1.44 -12.28 2.02
CA HIS A 474 1.06 -13.67 2.29
C HIS A 474 0.36 -14.36 1.13
N LEU A 475 -0.27 -13.60 0.24
CA LEU A 475 -0.87 -14.11 -0.99
C LEU A 475 0.06 -15.03 -1.79
N ARG A 476 1.38 -14.85 -1.66
CA ARG A 476 2.40 -15.66 -2.32
C ARG A 476 2.79 -16.96 -1.60
N HIS A 477 2.57 -17.07 -0.28
CA HIS A 477 3.11 -18.17 0.53
C HIS A 477 2.33 -19.49 0.34
N ARG A 478 1.06 -19.45 -0.03
CA ARG A 478 0.18 -20.65 -0.06
C ARG A 478 0.39 -21.57 -1.28
N LYS A 479 1.35 -21.30 -2.16
CA LYS A 479 1.92 -22.29 -3.08
C LYS A 479 3.44 -22.30 -2.93
N GLY A 480 3.98 -23.36 -2.34
CA GLY A 480 5.42 -23.63 -2.37
C GLY A 480 5.87 -23.88 -3.80
N LEU A 481 6.12 -22.82 -4.55
CA LEU A 481 6.65 -22.84 -5.90
C LEU A 481 7.35 -21.49 -6.12
N GLY A 482 8.58 -21.52 -6.60
CA GLY A 482 9.25 -20.35 -7.17
C GLY A 482 8.59 -19.80 -8.44
N GLY A 483 7.30 -20.10 -8.67
CA GLY A 483 6.44 -19.49 -9.66
C GLY A 483 5.57 -18.45 -8.99
N LEU A 484 5.47 -17.28 -9.60
CA LEU A 484 4.49 -16.27 -9.27
C LEU A 484 3.11 -16.91 -9.06
N THR A 485 2.34 -16.43 -8.09
CA THR A 485 0.91 -16.78 -8.03
C THR A 485 0.27 -16.45 -9.38
N PRO A 486 -0.73 -17.21 -9.88
CA PRO A 486 -1.38 -16.93 -11.16
C PRO A 486 -2.07 -15.55 -11.22
N TYR A 487 -2.10 -14.80 -10.12
CA TYR A 487 -2.74 -13.50 -9.97
C TYR A 487 -1.78 -12.30 -10.13
N TYR A 488 -0.46 -12.49 -9.99
CA TYR A 488 0.50 -11.40 -10.07
C TYR A 488 1.59 -11.78 -11.04
N THR A 489 1.64 -11.12 -12.19
CA THR A 489 2.71 -11.32 -13.16
C THR A 489 3.81 -10.32 -12.87
N ARG A 490 5.03 -10.83 -12.81
CA ARG A 490 6.20 -9.97 -12.87
C ARG A 490 6.44 -9.65 -14.34
N HIS A 491 6.60 -8.38 -14.66
CA HIS A 491 7.30 -7.99 -15.87
C HIS A 491 8.79 -8.36 -15.69
N ARG A 492 9.19 -9.60 -16.04
CA ARG A 492 10.61 -9.93 -16.19
C ARG A 492 10.85 -10.40 -17.62
N ASP A 493 11.87 -9.80 -18.20
CA ASP A 493 12.60 -10.12 -19.44
C ASP A 493 12.28 -9.21 -20.65
N ASP A 494 11.09 -8.62 -20.73
CA ASP A 494 10.70 -7.83 -21.92
C ASP A 494 10.78 -6.30 -21.73
N VAL A 495 10.80 -5.81 -20.48
CA VAL A 495 11.09 -4.38 -20.24
C VAL A 495 12.59 -4.19 -20.38
N THR A 496 13.01 -4.04 -21.62
CA THR A 496 14.16 -3.21 -21.93
C THR A 496 13.84 -1.80 -21.43
N LEU A 497 14.07 -1.53 -20.13
CA LEU A 497 14.25 -0.17 -19.60
C LEU A 497 15.55 0.34 -20.23
N THR A 498 15.50 0.58 -21.54
CA THR A 498 16.61 0.96 -22.41
C THR A 498 17.15 2.33 -22.02
N ASP A 499 16.39 3.08 -21.20
CA ASP A 499 16.84 4.30 -20.55
C ASP A 499 16.21 4.45 -19.15
N LEU A 500 16.80 3.81 -18.14
CA LEU A 500 16.46 3.97 -16.71
C LEU A 500 16.38 5.44 -16.27
N ASP A 501 17.13 6.33 -16.92
CA ASP A 501 17.19 7.75 -16.57
C ASP A 501 16.01 8.56 -17.16
N SER A 502 15.35 8.05 -18.21
CA SER A 502 14.12 8.63 -18.77
C SER A 502 12.86 8.32 -17.94
N HIS A 503 12.90 7.19 -17.22
CA HIS A 503 11.82 6.70 -16.37
C HIS A 503 11.91 7.20 -14.93
N LEU A 504 13.09 7.70 -14.53
CA LEU A 504 13.32 8.37 -13.26
C LEU A 504 12.73 9.79 -13.29
N ILE A 505 11.55 9.95 -12.68
CA ILE A 505 10.94 11.26 -12.45
C ILE A 505 11.45 11.76 -11.10
N ALA A 506 12.56 12.50 -11.13
CA ALA A 506 12.99 13.29 -9.99
C ALA A 506 12.16 14.57 -9.93
N THR A 507 11.32 14.68 -8.91
CA THR A 507 10.52 15.86 -8.61
C THR A 507 11.16 16.63 -7.45
N ARG A 508 10.64 17.83 -7.15
CA ARG A 508 11.04 18.55 -5.93
C ARG A 508 10.65 17.80 -4.65
N SER A 509 9.65 16.92 -4.73
CA SER A 509 9.07 16.19 -3.60
C SER A 509 9.57 14.75 -3.45
N GLY A 510 10.16 14.13 -4.48
CA GLY A 510 10.55 12.70 -4.45
C GLY A 510 11.22 12.21 -5.74
N ALA A 511 11.62 10.94 -5.76
CA ALA A 511 12.29 10.29 -6.90
C ALA A 511 11.55 9.01 -7.29
N PHE A 512 10.78 9.10 -8.37
CA PHE A 512 9.91 8.03 -8.83
C PHE A 512 10.50 7.32 -10.03
N VAL A 513 10.16 6.04 -10.21
CA VAL A 513 10.42 5.32 -11.46
C VAL A 513 9.09 4.82 -11.99
N ALA A 514 8.76 5.19 -13.22
CA ALA A 514 7.56 4.76 -13.92
C ALA A 514 7.94 3.94 -15.17
N PRO A 515 7.29 2.80 -15.46
CA PRO A 515 6.06 2.29 -14.83
C PRO A 515 6.30 1.40 -13.60
N PRO A 516 5.23 1.06 -12.84
CA PRO A 516 5.26 0.10 -11.75
C PRO A 516 5.87 -1.23 -12.20
N LEU A 517 6.64 -1.84 -11.32
CA LEU A 517 7.20 -3.19 -11.55
C LEU A 517 6.19 -4.31 -11.26
N TRP A 518 5.00 -3.94 -10.79
CA TRP A 518 3.91 -4.85 -10.46
C TRP A 518 2.70 -4.58 -11.32
N GLU A 519 2.21 -5.66 -11.90
CA GLU A 519 0.93 -5.68 -12.57
C GLU A 519 0.18 -6.93 -12.13
N ARG A 520 -1.10 -6.76 -11.89
CA ARG A 520 -2.03 -7.85 -11.71
C ARG A 520 -3.04 -7.78 -12.82
N GLU A 521 -3.08 -8.85 -13.61
CA GLU A 521 -4.19 -9.12 -14.50
C GLU A 521 -5.34 -9.69 -13.67
N VAL A 522 -6.38 -8.91 -13.50
CA VAL A 522 -7.65 -9.38 -12.98
C VAL A 522 -8.34 -10.11 -14.13
N GLN A 523 -8.16 -11.43 -14.19
CA GLN A 523 -8.81 -12.27 -15.18
C GLN A 523 -10.33 -12.20 -15.00
N PRO A 524 -11.12 -12.04 -16.08
CA PRO A 524 -12.53 -12.30 -16.01
C PRO A 524 -12.73 -13.76 -15.64
N ARG A 525 -13.38 -14.03 -14.50
CA ARG A 525 -13.61 -15.40 -14.06
C ARG A 525 -14.97 -15.87 -14.54
N CYS A 526 -14.96 -16.93 -15.34
CA CYS A 526 -16.14 -17.64 -15.79
C CYS A 526 -16.50 -18.74 -14.79
N LEU A 527 -17.76 -18.87 -14.42
CA LEU A 527 -18.29 -19.96 -13.62
C LEU A 527 -19.44 -20.62 -14.35
N ASP A 528 -19.52 -21.93 -14.18
CA ASP A 528 -20.60 -22.79 -14.63
C ASP A 528 -21.76 -22.68 -13.63
N VAL A 529 -22.84 -22.01 -14.03
CA VAL A 529 -24.04 -21.78 -13.21
C VAL A 529 -25.09 -22.85 -13.52
N PRO A 530 -25.41 -23.75 -12.57
CA PRO A 530 -26.51 -24.69 -12.75
C PRO A 530 -27.84 -23.93 -12.79
N LEU A 531 -28.59 -24.13 -13.85
CA LEU A 531 -29.93 -23.57 -14.04
C LEU A 531 -30.98 -24.52 -13.43
N PRO A 532 -32.20 -24.02 -13.11
CA PRO A 532 -33.26 -24.83 -12.52
C PRO A 532 -33.70 -26.04 -13.36
N ASP A 533 -33.42 -26.05 -14.65
CA ASP A 533 -33.69 -27.15 -15.58
C ASP A 533 -32.56 -28.21 -15.60
N GLY A 534 -31.54 -28.05 -14.77
CA GLY A 534 -30.37 -28.92 -14.69
C GLY A 534 -29.30 -28.64 -15.74
N SER A 535 -29.50 -27.66 -16.63
CA SER A 535 -28.46 -27.20 -17.56
C SER A 535 -27.43 -26.32 -16.85
N VAL A 536 -26.30 -26.06 -17.51
CA VAL A 536 -25.19 -25.29 -16.94
C VAL A 536 -24.84 -24.14 -17.89
N SER A 537 -24.89 -22.91 -17.39
CA SER A 537 -24.53 -21.70 -18.14
C SER A 537 -23.17 -21.18 -17.67
N ALA A 538 -22.17 -21.12 -18.55
CA ALA A 538 -20.91 -20.46 -18.27
C ALA A 538 -21.10 -18.93 -18.26
N ARG A 539 -20.95 -18.29 -17.08
CA ARG A 539 -21.05 -16.84 -16.91
C ARG A 539 -19.72 -16.27 -16.48
N CYS A 540 -19.23 -15.30 -17.24
CA CYS A 540 -18.02 -14.56 -16.93
C CYS A 540 -18.40 -13.15 -16.44
N SER A 541 -17.61 -12.60 -15.51
CA SER A 541 -17.63 -11.16 -15.31
C SER A 541 -17.33 -10.47 -16.65
N ALA A 542 -18.18 -9.53 -17.08
CA ALA A 542 -18.05 -8.84 -18.36
C ALA A 542 -16.77 -7.99 -18.51
N VAL A 543 -16.05 -7.76 -17.40
CA VAL A 543 -14.86 -6.91 -17.39
C VAL A 543 -13.82 -7.48 -18.36
N PRO A 544 -13.29 -6.67 -19.30
CA PRO A 544 -12.08 -7.02 -20.01
C PRO A 544 -10.98 -7.39 -19.03
N ARG A 545 -9.92 -8.06 -19.49
CA ARG A 545 -8.68 -8.20 -18.71
C ARG A 545 -8.31 -6.84 -18.11
N GLN A 546 -8.49 -6.69 -16.81
CA GLN A 546 -8.21 -5.42 -16.13
C GLN A 546 -6.82 -5.52 -15.53
N LEU A 547 -5.93 -4.65 -15.99
CA LEU A 547 -4.60 -4.52 -15.43
C LEU A 547 -4.66 -3.55 -14.26
N THR A 548 -4.12 -3.98 -13.14
CA THR A 548 -4.07 -3.22 -11.89
C THR A 548 -2.63 -3.12 -11.42
N HIS A 549 -2.27 -1.97 -10.85
CA HIS A 549 -0.91 -1.69 -10.38
C HIS A 549 -0.95 -1.38 -8.88
N PRO A 550 -0.93 -2.40 -8.03
CA PRO A 550 -0.98 -2.18 -6.59
C PRO A 550 0.18 -1.31 -6.13
N SER A 551 -0.16 -0.22 -5.45
CA SER A 551 0.82 0.78 -4.99
C SER A 551 1.44 0.41 -3.64
N PHE A 552 0.82 -0.52 -2.92
CA PHE A 552 1.16 -0.89 -1.54
C PHE A 552 1.32 -2.40 -1.38
N ILE A 553 2.37 -2.80 -0.66
CA ILE A 553 2.51 -4.15 -0.11
C ILE A 553 2.43 -4.08 1.40
N HIS A 554 1.45 -4.75 1.99
CA HIS A 554 1.38 -4.94 3.43
C HIS A 554 2.08 -6.27 3.82
N PHE A 555 3.12 -6.18 4.64
CA PHE A 555 3.83 -7.34 5.19
C PHE A 555 3.16 -7.85 6.48
N ALA A 556 1.91 -8.33 6.37
CA ALA A 556 1.21 -8.94 7.50
C ALA A 556 1.97 -10.18 8.06
N ALA A 557 1.67 -10.62 9.28
CA ALA A 557 2.15 -11.86 9.93
C ALA A 557 3.69 -12.08 10.10
N GLY A 558 4.12 -13.31 10.40
CA GLY A 558 5.51 -13.65 10.75
C GLY A 558 6.51 -13.50 9.59
N ARG A 559 7.80 -13.25 9.91
CA ARG A 559 8.92 -13.12 8.94
C ARG A 559 8.90 -11.89 8.02
N LYS A 560 8.16 -10.84 8.37
CA LYS A 560 8.03 -9.54 7.65
C LYS A 560 9.35 -9.02 7.06
N ARG A 561 10.41 -8.98 7.87
CA ARG A 561 11.73 -8.48 7.45
C ARG A 561 12.37 -9.31 6.34
N ARG A 562 12.22 -10.64 6.39
CA ARG A 562 12.72 -11.54 5.35
C ARG A 562 11.96 -11.27 4.05
N LEU A 563 10.62 -11.22 4.13
CA LEU A 563 9.78 -10.91 2.98
C LEU A 563 10.17 -9.56 2.40
N TYR A 564 10.21 -8.49 3.19
CA TYR A 564 10.64 -7.18 2.70
C TYR A 564 11.99 -7.23 1.96
N ARG A 565 13.00 -7.94 2.48
CA ARG A 565 14.29 -8.09 1.78
C ARG A 565 14.16 -8.80 0.43
N GLU A 566 13.28 -9.79 0.32
CA GLU A 566 13.00 -10.51 -0.92
C GLU A 566 12.21 -9.63 -1.90
N TYR A 567 11.20 -8.88 -1.43
CA TYR A 567 10.31 -8.09 -2.28
C TYR A 567 10.87 -6.72 -2.68
N ARG A 568 11.75 -6.11 -1.87
CA ARG A 568 12.25 -4.75 -2.13
C ARG A 568 13.05 -4.63 -3.42
N GLU A 569 13.64 -5.72 -3.90
CA GLU A 569 14.31 -5.75 -5.22
C GLU A 569 13.36 -5.43 -6.38
N TRP A 570 12.05 -5.45 -6.11
CA TRP A 570 10.97 -5.24 -7.06
C TRP A 570 10.21 -3.94 -6.80
N PHE A 571 10.73 -3.06 -5.94
CA PHE A 571 10.20 -1.70 -5.83
C PHE A 571 10.84 -0.83 -6.89
N ALA A 572 10.05 0.00 -7.57
CA ALA A 572 10.53 0.78 -8.72
C ALA A 572 11.72 1.67 -8.34
N TRP A 573 11.64 2.33 -7.19
CA TRP A 573 12.72 3.18 -6.65
C TRP A 573 13.97 2.37 -6.27
N TYR A 574 13.83 1.18 -5.67
CA TYR A 574 14.96 0.35 -5.26
C TYR A 574 15.65 -0.26 -6.48
N PHE A 575 14.86 -0.78 -7.41
CA PHE A 575 15.34 -1.32 -8.67
C PHE A 575 16.14 -0.27 -9.44
N ALA A 576 15.61 0.94 -9.62
CA ALA A 576 16.31 1.99 -10.34
C ALA A 576 17.59 2.43 -9.63
N ALA A 577 17.55 2.64 -8.32
CA ALA A 577 18.74 3.02 -7.56
C ALA A 577 19.85 1.95 -7.59
N ARG A 578 19.50 0.68 -7.84
CA ARG A 578 20.48 -0.40 -8.02
C ARG A 578 21.12 -0.40 -9.42
N HIS A 579 20.40 0.06 -10.44
CA HIS A 579 20.84 -0.03 -11.85
C HIS A 579 21.24 1.31 -12.48
N SER A 580 20.97 2.45 -11.85
CA SER A 580 21.39 3.79 -12.30
C SER A 580 22.02 4.58 -11.15
N ILE A 581 23.25 5.06 -11.37
CA ILE A 581 23.96 5.95 -10.43
C ILE A 581 23.16 7.26 -10.25
N LYS A 582 22.59 7.80 -11.33
CA LYS A 582 21.77 9.01 -11.29
C LYS A 582 20.52 8.80 -10.43
N ALA A 583 19.82 7.67 -10.60
CA ALA A 583 18.67 7.30 -9.78
C ALA A 583 19.04 7.14 -8.30
N ARG A 584 20.18 6.51 -8.02
CA ARG A 584 20.70 6.35 -6.67
C ARG A 584 21.02 7.69 -6.00
N LEU A 585 21.75 8.57 -6.69
CA LEU A 585 22.11 9.89 -6.17
C LEU A 585 20.85 10.75 -5.92
N SER A 586 19.90 10.72 -6.86
CA SER A 586 18.62 11.43 -6.71
C SER A 586 17.83 10.91 -5.50
N SER A 587 17.74 9.59 -5.34
CA SER A 587 17.06 8.96 -4.20
C SER A 587 17.74 9.29 -2.87
N MET A 588 19.08 9.28 -2.83
CA MET A 588 19.84 9.67 -1.65
C MET A 588 19.65 11.15 -1.29
N GLN A 589 19.56 12.03 -2.29
CA GLN A 589 19.26 13.44 -2.08
C GLN A 589 17.85 13.68 -1.51
N VAL A 590 16.85 12.91 -1.99
CA VAL A 590 15.50 12.95 -1.41
C VAL A 590 15.54 12.55 0.06
N LEU A 591 16.20 11.43 0.39
CA LEU A 591 16.31 10.96 1.77
C LEU A 591 17.16 11.87 2.66
N SER A 592 18.17 12.56 2.12
CA SER A 592 18.98 13.51 2.88
C SER A 592 18.21 14.77 3.26
N ASN A 593 17.25 15.16 2.42
CA ASN A 593 16.38 16.31 2.63
C ASN A 593 15.09 15.94 3.37
N LEU A 594 14.87 14.65 3.64
CA LEU A 594 13.68 14.18 4.32
C LEU A 594 13.74 14.54 5.81
N GLU A 595 12.80 15.37 6.24
CA GLU A 595 12.49 15.61 7.64
C GLU A 595 11.32 14.69 8.06
N LEU A 596 11.59 13.81 9.01
CA LEU A 596 10.58 12.97 9.66
C LEU A 596 9.67 13.84 10.53
N GLU A 597 8.37 13.80 10.27
CA GLU A 597 7.38 14.53 11.06
C GLU A 597 6.79 13.63 12.16
N LEU A 598 7.31 13.79 13.37
CA LEU A 598 6.95 12.96 14.53
C LEU A 598 6.01 13.73 15.47
N TRP A 599 4.75 13.34 15.48
CA TRP A 599 3.72 13.89 16.35
C TRP A 599 3.82 13.27 17.74
N ARG A 600 4.12 14.14 18.70
CA ARG A 600 4.20 13.85 20.13
C ARG A 600 2.98 14.44 20.83
N THR A 601 2.81 14.11 22.11
CA THR A 601 1.67 14.54 22.93
C THR A 601 1.41 16.05 22.90
N SER A 602 2.46 16.88 22.79
CA SER A 602 2.33 18.36 22.83
C SER A 602 3.05 19.11 21.71
N THR A 603 3.83 18.42 20.88
CA THR A 603 4.66 19.05 19.83
C THR A 603 4.72 18.19 18.58
N VAL A 604 5.02 18.81 17.44
CA VAL A 604 5.55 18.11 16.27
C VAL A 604 7.07 18.25 16.32
N GLN A 605 7.77 17.12 16.28
CA GLN A 605 9.23 17.08 16.20
C GLN A 605 9.65 16.76 14.77
N HIS A 606 10.59 17.53 14.24
CA HIS A 606 11.18 17.31 12.92
C HIS A 606 12.60 16.81 13.08
N ILE A 607 12.88 15.63 12.53
CA ILE A 607 14.18 14.97 12.62
C ILE A 607 14.69 14.60 11.23
N PRO A 608 15.94 14.92 10.87
CA PRO A 608 16.52 14.43 9.61
C PRO A 608 16.47 12.90 9.53
N PHE A 609 16.03 12.34 8.39
CA PHE A 609 15.87 10.90 8.20
C PHE A 609 17.13 10.11 8.60
N PHE A 610 18.31 10.54 8.14
CA PHE A 610 19.57 9.84 8.42
C PHE A 610 20.06 9.96 9.87
N ALA A 611 19.43 10.78 10.71
CA ALA A 611 19.69 10.78 12.15
C ALA A 611 19.04 9.58 12.87
N VAL A 612 18.05 8.94 12.23
CA VAL A 612 17.26 7.82 12.80
C VAL A 612 17.45 6.55 11.98
N CYS A 613 17.48 6.68 10.66
CA CYS A 613 17.40 5.59 9.71
C CYS A 613 18.66 5.44 8.87
N SER A 614 19.06 4.21 8.61
CA SER A 614 20.10 3.91 7.63
C SER A 614 19.53 4.01 6.21
N SER A 615 20.40 4.21 5.23
CA SER A 615 20.01 4.17 3.82
C SER A 615 19.39 2.82 3.44
N PRO A 616 18.26 2.80 2.72
CA PRO A 616 17.64 1.57 2.27
C PRO A 616 18.42 0.87 1.15
N PHE A 617 19.37 1.56 0.50
CA PHE A 617 20.10 1.10 -0.69
C PHE A 617 21.42 0.38 -0.38
N HIS A 618 21.92 0.46 0.86
CA HIS A 618 23.14 -0.23 1.25
C HIS A 618 22.80 -1.62 1.81
N GLY A 619 23.30 -2.65 1.14
CA GLY A 619 23.06 -4.05 1.47
C GLY A 619 23.48 -4.95 0.32
N GLY A 620 24.79 -4.99 0.07
CA GLY A 620 25.49 -6.08 -0.61
C GLY A 620 26.32 -6.82 0.42
#